data_AF-K2KGU1-F1
#
_entry.id   AF-K2KGU1-F1
#
_cell.length_a   1.000
_cell.length_b   1.000
_cell.length_c   1.000
_cell.angle_alpha   90.00
_cell.angle_beta   90.00
_cell.angle_gamma   90.00
#
_symmetry.space_group_name_H-M   'P 1'
#
loop_
_entity.id
_entity.type
_entity.pdbx_description
1 polymer ?
#
loop_
_entity_poly.entity_id
_entity_poly.type
_entity_poly.pdbx_seq_one_letter_code
_entity_poly.pdbx_strand_id
1 'polypeptide(L)'
;MRGLSLLFFLLISLALLLPAPAAADLLITPKRLVLDSQSRDGIFRLVNTSDRAQSYELVWQQLRMNEMGTLDDMGENAAGAASRLLLLAPTRVTLQPGERQTVRLTPRLPEGLPEGEYMSHLLFRPVTPPPPPSSVTGQGAEMQLAVRVGFSIPVFLRHGNLSAQAAIRPIGIDANGVTVEMRREGTASIFGNLSMFWGQPGRDGLQVGRLDSVAIYANLTQRTVTVPFDPASGVTVGAGLLMVRYTDPDSNAVLAESTVRLE
;
A
#
# COMPACT_ATOMS: atom_id res chain seq x y z
N MET A 1 -40.84 33.05 19.43
CA MET A 1 -40.21 33.19 18.09
C MET A 1 -38.69 33.30 18.11
N ARG A 2 -38.03 33.79 19.17
CA ARG A 2 -36.54 33.89 19.24
C ARG A 2 -35.80 32.55 19.35
N GLY A 3 -36.36 31.55 20.05
CA GLY A 3 -35.72 30.24 20.23
C GLY A 3 -35.69 29.34 18.98
N LEU A 4 -36.69 29.48 18.10
CA LEU A 4 -36.74 28.71 16.85
C LEU A 4 -35.66 29.19 15.86
N SER A 5 -35.34 30.49 15.88
CA SER A 5 -34.23 31.05 15.11
C SER A 5 -32.87 30.58 15.61
N LEU A 6 -32.66 30.54 16.94
CA LEU A 6 -31.41 30.01 17.52
C LEU A 6 -31.18 28.53 17.18
N LEU A 7 -32.22 27.70 17.23
CA LEU A 7 -32.12 26.27 16.89
C LEU A 7 -31.78 26.07 15.41
N PHE A 8 -32.35 26.91 14.54
CA PHE A 8 -32.07 26.92 13.10
C PHE A 8 -30.63 27.36 12.80
N PHE A 9 -30.13 28.42 13.46
CA PHE A 9 -28.74 28.85 13.34
C PHE A 9 -27.75 27.80 13.88
N LEU A 10 -28.09 27.10 14.97
CA LEU A 10 -27.28 26.03 15.54
C LEU A 10 -27.19 24.83 14.58
N LEU A 11 -28.32 24.40 14.00
CA LEU A 11 -28.37 23.33 13.00
C LEU A 11 -27.58 23.66 11.73
N ILE A 12 -27.62 24.92 11.27
CA ILE A 12 -26.81 25.38 10.14
C ILE A 12 -25.32 25.38 10.49
N SER A 13 -24.94 25.88 11.67
CA SER A 13 -23.53 25.87 12.11
C SER A 13 -22.95 24.46 12.24
N LEU A 14 -23.78 23.49 12.64
CA LEU A 14 -23.38 22.09 12.78
C LEU A 14 -23.25 21.39 11.41
N ALA A 15 -24.04 21.79 10.42
CA ALA A 15 -23.94 21.29 9.05
C ALA A 15 -22.68 21.78 8.30
N LEU A 16 -22.16 22.97 8.64
CA LEU A 16 -20.90 23.50 8.08
C LEU A 16 -19.62 22.86 8.65
N LEU A 17 -19.73 22.05 9.71
CA LEU A 17 -18.60 21.33 10.32
C LEU A 17 -18.45 19.90 9.77
N LEU A 18 -19.27 19.49 8.81
CA LEU A 18 -19.13 18.19 8.18
C LEU A 18 -17.83 18.18 7.35
N PRO A 19 -16.90 17.25 7.61
CA PRO A 19 -15.69 17.13 6.80
C PRO A 19 -16.09 16.84 5.35
N ALA A 20 -15.61 17.66 4.41
CA ALA A 20 -15.75 17.36 3.00
C ALA A 20 -15.07 16.01 2.71
N PRO A 21 -15.70 15.11 1.93
CA PRO A 21 -15.05 13.86 1.57
C PRO A 21 -13.76 14.19 0.82
N ALA A 22 -12.62 13.79 1.38
CA ALA A 22 -11.35 13.79 0.65
C ALA A 22 -11.45 12.71 -0.44
N ALA A 23 -11.87 13.11 -1.65
CA ALA A 23 -11.84 12.25 -2.81
C ALA A 23 -10.40 12.17 -3.33
N ALA A 24 -9.91 10.97 -3.63
CA ALA A 24 -8.66 10.83 -4.36
C ALA A 24 -8.88 11.35 -5.79
N ASP A 25 -8.00 12.23 -6.27
CA ASP A 25 -8.10 12.80 -7.64
C ASP A 25 -7.77 11.77 -8.73
N LEU A 26 -7.14 10.65 -8.38
CA LEU A 26 -6.71 9.60 -9.30
C LEU A 26 -6.91 8.21 -8.68
N LEU A 27 -7.60 7.34 -9.43
CA LEU A 27 -7.68 5.91 -9.15
C LEU A 27 -6.64 5.17 -9.99
N ILE A 28 -5.82 4.34 -9.34
CA ILE A 28 -4.77 3.51 -9.98
C ILE A 28 -5.03 2.04 -9.66
N THR A 29 -4.98 1.18 -10.67
CA THR A 29 -5.13 -0.27 -10.51
C THR A 29 -4.13 -1.02 -11.38
N PRO A 30 -3.41 -2.05 -10.86
CA PRO A 30 -3.45 -2.54 -9.48
C PRO A 30 -2.59 -1.72 -8.50
N LYS A 31 -2.71 -2.00 -7.19
CA LYS A 31 -1.86 -1.42 -6.13
C LYS A 31 -0.50 -2.11 -5.95
N ARG A 32 -0.30 -3.21 -6.69
CA ARG A 32 0.93 -4.00 -6.80
C ARG A 32 0.89 -4.68 -8.16
N LEU A 33 1.97 -4.61 -8.93
CA LEU A 33 2.05 -5.29 -10.22
C LEU A 33 3.11 -6.39 -10.17
N VAL A 34 2.71 -7.62 -10.47
CA VAL A 34 3.62 -8.76 -10.59
C VAL A 34 3.56 -9.27 -12.02
N LEU A 35 4.70 -9.23 -12.70
CA LEU A 35 4.90 -9.83 -14.01
C LEU A 35 5.68 -11.12 -13.84
N ASP A 36 5.10 -12.24 -14.29
CA ASP A 36 5.74 -13.55 -14.28
C ASP A 36 5.46 -14.33 -15.57
N SER A 37 5.72 -15.64 -15.59
CA SER A 37 5.50 -16.49 -16.75
C SER A 37 4.03 -16.60 -17.17
N GLN A 38 3.10 -16.38 -16.23
CA GLN A 38 1.65 -16.41 -16.40
C GLN A 38 1.09 -15.00 -16.69
N SER A 39 1.69 -13.93 -16.16
CA SER A 39 1.25 -12.53 -16.32
C SER A 39 2.26 -11.65 -17.05
N ARG A 40 2.42 -11.86 -18.36
CA ARG A 40 3.45 -11.14 -19.16
C ARG A 40 3.12 -9.69 -19.48
N ASP A 41 1.84 -9.32 -19.52
CA ASP A 41 1.39 -7.96 -19.82
C ASP A 41 1.25 -7.13 -18.54
N GLY A 42 2.26 -6.33 -18.21
CA GLY A 42 2.18 -5.39 -17.11
C GLY A 42 1.29 -4.20 -17.48
N ILE A 43 0.19 -4.01 -16.75
CA ILE A 43 -0.76 -2.93 -17.03
C ILE A 43 -1.13 -2.20 -15.74
N PHE A 44 -1.03 -0.86 -15.77
CA PHE A 44 -1.73 0.02 -14.86
C PHE A 44 -2.89 0.71 -15.58
N ARG A 45 -4.04 0.76 -14.91
CA ARG A 45 -5.22 1.52 -15.31
C ARG A 45 -5.34 2.74 -14.42
N LEU A 46 -5.46 3.90 -15.05
CA LEU A 46 -5.61 5.19 -14.43
C LEU A 46 -7.00 5.72 -14.74
N VAL A 47 -7.67 6.28 -13.74
CA VAL A 47 -8.95 6.98 -13.91
C VAL A 47 -8.89 8.29 -13.14
N ASN A 48 -9.09 9.42 -13.82
CA ASN A 48 -9.25 10.70 -13.14
C ASN A 48 -10.64 10.78 -12.51
N THR A 49 -10.68 10.78 -11.19
CA THR A 49 -11.91 10.83 -10.39
C THR A 49 -12.22 12.24 -9.89
N SER A 50 -11.39 13.24 -10.23
CA SER A 50 -11.65 14.65 -9.97
C SER A 50 -12.50 15.30 -11.06
N ASP A 51 -12.91 16.55 -10.81
CA ASP A 51 -13.70 17.41 -11.70
C ASP A 51 -12.85 18.30 -12.62
N ARG A 52 -11.52 18.16 -12.57
CA ARG A 52 -10.56 18.95 -13.36
C ARG A 52 -9.56 18.05 -14.08
N ALA A 53 -8.90 18.59 -15.11
CA ALA A 53 -7.83 17.89 -15.79
C ALA A 53 -6.62 17.66 -14.84
N GLN A 54 -6.07 16.45 -14.86
CA GLN A 54 -4.92 16.06 -14.03
C GLN A 54 -3.80 15.54 -14.92
N SER A 55 -2.56 15.97 -14.65
CA SER A 55 -1.38 15.50 -15.38
C SER A 55 -0.44 14.76 -14.43
N TYR A 56 0.10 13.62 -14.88
CA TYR A 56 1.03 12.80 -14.12
C TYR A 56 2.23 12.41 -14.95
N GLU A 57 3.39 12.39 -14.30
CA GLU A 57 4.63 11.84 -14.80
C GLU A 57 4.94 10.56 -14.05
N LEU A 58 5.35 9.52 -14.77
CA LEU A 58 5.62 8.20 -14.25
C LEU A 58 7.13 8.01 -14.15
N VAL A 59 7.62 7.86 -12.94
CA VAL A 59 9.05 7.87 -12.62
C VAL A 59 9.42 6.60 -11.88
N TRP A 60 10.52 5.96 -12.30
CA TRP A 60 11.05 4.81 -11.58
C TRP A 60 11.79 5.23 -10.30
N GLN A 61 11.54 4.52 -9.21
CA GLN A 61 12.27 4.61 -7.96
C GLN A 61 12.81 3.23 -7.57
N GLN A 62 14.01 3.18 -6.98
CA GLN A 62 14.63 1.92 -6.56
C GLN A 62 14.61 1.82 -5.06
N LEU A 63 13.45 1.46 -4.52
CA LEU A 63 13.27 1.35 -3.08
C LEU A 63 13.53 -0.07 -2.61
N ARG A 64 14.24 -0.22 -1.50
CA ARG A 64 14.57 -1.51 -0.88
C ARG A 64 14.02 -1.56 0.53
N MET A 65 13.44 -2.70 0.87
CA MET A 65 12.86 -2.91 2.19
C MET A 65 13.94 -3.25 3.21
N ASN A 66 13.85 -2.63 4.39
CA ASN A 66 14.63 -3.02 5.57
C ASN A 66 13.80 -3.88 6.54
N GLU A 67 14.42 -4.35 7.62
CA GLU A 67 13.81 -5.30 8.57
C GLU A 67 12.60 -4.74 9.33
N MET A 68 12.44 -3.40 9.38
CA MET A 68 11.26 -2.74 9.94
C MET A 68 10.14 -2.58 8.91
N GLY A 69 10.37 -2.96 7.66
CA GLY A 69 9.44 -2.81 6.55
C GLY A 69 9.43 -1.42 5.93
N THR A 70 10.31 -0.50 6.33
CA THR A 70 10.44 0.79 5.66
C THR A 70 11.20 0.62 4.35
N LEU A 71 10.98 1.56 3.43
CA LEU A 71 11.54 1.52 2.08
C LEU A 71 12.59 2.61 1.93
N ASP A 72 13.84 2.19 1.73
CA ASP A 72 14.99 3.08 1.59
C ASP A 72 15.32 3.24 0.11
N ASP A 73 15.57 4.48 -0.34
CA ASP A 73 15.95 4.75 -1.73
C ASP A 73 17.41 4.36 -1.99
N MET A 74 17.61 3.45 -2.94
CA MET A 74 18.92 2.93 -3.33
C MET A 74 19.55 3.71 -4.49
N GLY A 75 18.84 4.69 -5.05
CA GLY A 75 19.25 5.45 -6.22
C GLY A 75 19.11 4.68 -7.55
N GLU A 76 19.29 5.38 -8.66
CA GLU A 76 19.03 4.86 -10.02
C GLU A 76 19.89 3.64 -10.40
N ASN A 77 21.03 3.45 -9.73
CA ASN A 77 21.99 2.40 -10.04
C ASN A 77 21.83 1.11 -9.22
N ALA A 78 20.74 0.98 -8.47
CA ALA A 78 20.47 -0.21 -7.68
C ALA A 78 20.51 -1.50 -8.50
N ALA A 79 21.22 -2.51 -7.99
CA ALA A 79 21.18 -3.86 -8.54
C ALA A 79 19.79 -4.47 -8.38
N GLY A 80 19.37 -5.32 -9.32
CA GLY A 80 18.06 -5.98 -9.27
C GLY A 80 16.87 -5.09 -9.65
N ALA A 81 17.13 -3.89 -10.21
CA ALA A 81 16.07 -2.96 -10.63
C ALA A 81 15.27 -3.49 -11.82
N ALA A 82 13.95 -3.66 -11.64
CA ALA A 82 13.03 -4.08 -12.71
C ALA A 82 12.92 -3.02 -13.82
N SER A 83 13.14 -1.74 -13.51
CA SER A 83 13.10 -0.61 -14.45
C SER A 83 14.03 -0.77 -15.66
N ARG A 84 15.15 -1.51 -15.50
CA ARG A 84 16.10 -1.81 -16.59
C ARG A 84 15.62 -2.92 -17.52
N LEU A 85 14.63 -3.69 -17.09
CA LEU A 85 14.08 -4.86 -17.77
C LEU A 85 12.65 -4.62 -18.27
N LEU A 86 12.11 -3.41 -18.08
CA LEU A 86 10.73 -3.05 -18.40
C LEU A 86 10.69 -1.77 -19.23
N LEU A 87 10.05 -1.86 -20.40
CA LEU A 87 9.67 -0.68 -21.17
C LEU A 87 8.35 -0.13 -20.64
N LEU A 88 8.37 1.13 -20.19
CA LEU A 88 7.21 1.87 -19.69
C LEU A 88 6.65 2.80 -20.77
N ALA A 89 5.36 2.70 -21.08
CA ALA A 89 4.68 3.64 -21.97
C ALA A 89 3.19 3.83 -21.63
N PRO A 90 2.66 5.07 -21.66
CA PRO A 90 3.39 6.34 -21.74
C PRO A 90 4.10 6.69 -20.42
N THR A 91 5.09 7.58 -20.46
CA THR A 91 5.78 8.11 -19.25
C THR A 91 5.12 9.38 -18.69
N ARG A 92 4.23 10.02 -19.46
CA ARG A 92 3.44 11.17 -19.03
C ARG A 92 2.01 11.03 -19.56
N VAL A 93 1.06 11.41 -18.74
CA VAL A 93 -0.37 11.34 -19.06
C VAL A 93 -1.06 12.62 -18.61
N THR A 94 -2.06 13.05 -19.37
CA THR A 94 -3.00 14.10 -18.98
C THR A 94 -4.39 13.53 -19.16
N LEU A 95 -5.21 13.60 -18.11
CA LEU A 95 -6.53 12.98 -18.05
C LEU A 95 -7.58 14.05 -17.76
N GLN A 96 -8.57 14.18 -18.63
CA GLN A 96 -9.79 14.95 -18.38
C GLN A 96 -10.64 14.29 -17.27
N PRO A 97 -11.61 15.00 -16.68
CA PRO A 97 -12.53 14.43 -15.69
C PRO A 97 -13.18 13.14 -16.22
N GLY A 98 -13.08 12.05 -15.45
CA GLY A 98 -13.59 10.72 -15.82
C GLY A 98 -12.79 9.99 -16.91
N GLU A 99 -11.74 10.60 -17.47
CA GLU A 99 -10.91 9.97 -18.50
C GLU A 99 -10.11 8.80 -17.93
N ARG A 100 -9.95 7.77 -18.77
CA ARG A 100 -9.24 6.54 -18.44
C ARG A 100 -8.00 6.41 -19.32
N GLN A 101 -6.90 6.02 -18.71
CA GLN A 101 -5.65 5.75 -19.44
C GLN A 101 -5.06 4.42 -19.01
N THR A 102 -4.46 3.73 -19.99
CA THR A 102 -3.70 2.50 -19.76
C THR A 102 -2.21 2.80 -19.89
N VAL A 103 -1.44 2.39 -18.90
CA VAL A 103 0.03 2.43 -18.90
C VAL A 103 0.52 1.00 -18.99
N ARG A 104 1.34 0.71 -19.99
CA ARG A 104 1.86 -0.62 -20.28
C ARG A 104 3.32 -0.73 -19.89
N LEU A 105 3.66 -1.86 -19.29
CA LEU A 105 4.99 -2.30 -18.93
C LEU A 105 5.29 -3.57 -19.72
N THR A 106 6.27 -3.49 -20.61
CA THR A 106 6.64 -4.62 -21.48
C THR A 106 8.00 -5.15 -21.08
N PRO A 107 8.12 -6.44 -20.68
CA PRO A 107 9.41 -7.06 -20.40
C PRO A 107 10.36 -7.03 -21.60
N ARG A 108 11.62 -6.67 -21.34
CA ARG A 108 12.76 -6.73 -22.26
C ARG A 108 13.91 -7.44 -21.57
N LEU A 109 13.85 -8.77 -21.59
CA LEU A 109 14.82 -9.62 -20.89
C LEU A 109 16.03 -9.88 -21.80
N PRO A 110 17.25 -9.50 -21.41
CA PRO A 110 18.45 -9.85 -22.17
C PRO A 110 18.70 -11.36 -22.09
N GLU A 111 19.43 -11.89 -23.09
CA GLU A 111 19.93 -13.27 -23.02
C GLU A 111 20.85 -13.46 -21.81
N GLY A 112 20.74 -14.60 -21.14
CA GLY A 112 21.53 -14.91 -19.96
C GLY A 112 21.14 -14.13 -18.70
N LEU A 113 19.97 -13.46 -18.67
CA LEU A 113 19.44 -12.87 -17.44
C LEU A 113 19.34 -13.96 -16.36
N PRO A 114 19.98 -13.79 -15.18
CA PRO A 114 19.86 -14.76 -14.11
C PRO A 114 18.42 -14.94 -13.64
N GLU A 115 18.05 -16.15 -13.23
CA GLU A 115 16.77 -16.36 -12.56
C GLU A 115 16.72 -15.55 -11.26
N GLY A 116 15.58 -14.93 -11.00
CA GLY A 116 15.39 -14.09 -9.83
C GLY A 116 14.19 -13.17 -9.93
N GLU A 117 13.89 -12.55 -8.79
CA GLU A 117 12.89 -11.49 -8.71
C GLU A 117 13.57 -10.12 -8.78
N TYR A 118 13.16 -9.31 -9.74
CA TYR A 118 13.60 -7.95 -9.95
C TYR A 118 12.49 -7.00 -9.49
N MET A 119 12.85 -5.90 -8.83
CA MET A 119 11.89 -4.97 -8.25
C MET A 119 12.23 -3.53 -8.59
N SER A 120 11.21 -2.74 -8.89
CA SER A 120 11.25 -1.28 -8.86
C SER A 120 9.93 -0.75 -8.30
N HIS A 121 9.87 0.53 -8.00
CA HIS A 121 8.63 1.22 -7.68
C HIS A 121 8.32 2.25 -8.77
N LEU A 122 7.07 2.31 -9.19
CA LEU A 122 6.60 3.28 -10.17
C LEU A 122 5.87 4.41 -9.46
N LEU A 123 6.49 5.59 -9.45
CA LEU A 123 5.93 6.81 -8.88
C LEU A 123 5.06 7.53 -9.91
N PHE A 124 3.79 7.69 -9.60
CA PHE A 124 2.85 8.56 -10.30
C PHE A 124 2.92 9.95 -9.68
N ARG A 125 3.78 10.80 -10.24
CA ARG A 125 4.07 12.15 -9.76
C ARG A 125 3.15 13.17 -10.42
N PRO A 126 2.32 13.93 -9.67
CA PRO A 126 1.52 15.01 -10.26
C PRO A 126 2.41 16.06 -10.95
N VAL A 127 2.04 16.44 -12.17
CA VAL A 127 2.68 17.53 -12.92
C VAL A 127 1.99 18.84 -12.56
N THR A 128 2.78 19.83 -12.17
CA THR A 128 2.31 21.15 -11.76
C THR A 128 1.95 22.01 -12.97
N PRO A 129 0.72 22.55 -13.08
CA PRO A 129 0.49 23.75 -13.88
C PRO A 129 1.12 24.96 -13.15
N PRO A 130 1.72 25.92 -13.86
CA PRO A 130 2.28 27.13 -13.24
C PRO A 130 1.20 27.84 -12.40
N PRO A 131 1.55 28.43 -11.23
CA PRO A 131 0.60 29.17 -10.44
C PRO A 131 0.00 30.31 -11.29
N PRO A 132 -1.30 30.61 -11.14
CA PRO A 132 -1.89 31.76 -11.80
C PRO A 132 -1.13 33.04 -11.36
N PRO A 133 -0.99 34.05 -12.25
CA PRO A 133 -0.35 35.30 -11.88
C PRO A 133 -1.05 35.90 -10.67
N SER A 134 -0.27 36.20 -9.64
CA SER A 134 -0.72 36.77 -8.37
C SER A 134 -1.32 38.16 -8.60
N SER A 135 -2.64 38.29 -8.56
CA SER A 135 -3.33 39.58 -8.56
C SER A 135 -3.44 40.09 -7.12
N VAL A 136 -2.33 40.59 -6.57
CA VAL A 136 -2.31 41.17 -5.21
C VAL A 136 -2.56 42.68 -5.29
N THR A 137 -3.72 43.12 -4.80
CA THR A 137 -4.08 44.53 -4.58
C THR A 137 -4.41 44.85 -3.11
N GLY A 138 -3.90 44.08 -2.15
CA GLY A 138 -4.17 44.27 -0.71
C GLY A 138 -2.93 44.21 0.18
N GLN A 139 -2.89 45.04 1.24
CA GLN A 139 -1.91 44.98 2.32
C GLN A 139 -2.32 43.88 3.32
N GLY A 140 -1.74 42.69 3.18
CA GLY A 140 -1.90 41.57 4.12
C GLY A 140 -0.95 40.43 3.76
N ALA A 141 -0.56 39.61 4.75
CA ALA A 141 0.22 38.40 4.50
C ALA A 141 -0.73 37.26 4.10
N GLU A 142 -0.72 36.88 2.82
CA GLU A 142 -1.47 35.75 2.29
C GLU A 142 -0.56 34.51 2.20
N MET A 143 -0.98 33.40 2.80
CA MET A 143 -0.27 32.11 2.71
C MET A 143 -1.06 31.15 1.82
N GLN A 144 -0.47 30.74 0.69
CA GLN A 144 -1.04 29.74 -0.20
C GLN A 144 -0.32 28.39 0.01
N LEU A 145 -1.05 27.38 0.48
CA LEU A 145 -0.54 26.02 0.65
C LEU A 145 -0.98 25.14 -0.54
N ALA A 146 -0.01 24.59 -1.27
CA ALA A 146 -0.26 23.63 -2.35
C ALA A 146 0.19 22.22 -1.93
N VAL A 147 -0.76 21.39 -1.49
CA VAL A 147 -0.51 19.97 -1.16
C VAL A 147 -0.53 19.13 -2.44
N ARG A 148 0.44 18.23 -2.59
CA ARG A 148 0.56 17.33 -3.75
C ARG A 148 0.75 15.90 -3.28
N VAL A 149 -0.02 14.98 -3.86
CA VAL A 149 0.02 13.56 -3.48
C VAL A 149 0.47 12.75 -4.69
N GLY A 150 1.63 12.10 -4.56
CA GLY A 150 2.11 11.10 -5.51
C GLY A 150 1.91 9.69 -4.97
N PHE A 151 1.75 8.72 -5.86
CA PHE A 151 1.56 7.32 -5.49
C PHE A 151 2.76 6.50 -5.99
N SER A 152 3.42 5.75 -5.11
CA SER A 152 4.51 4.85 -5.49
C SER A 152 4.03 3.41 -5.40
N ILE A 153 3.99 2.71 -6.54
CA ILE A 153 3.45 1.35 -6.64
C ILE A 153 4.57 0.35 -6.94
N PRO A 154 4.71 -0.73 -6.14
CA PRO A 154 5.76 -1.71 -6.39
C PRO A 154 5.45 -2.56 -7.63
N VAL A 155 6.50 -2.77 -8.43
CA VAL A 155 6.50 -3.55 -9.66
C VAL A 155 7.53 -4.67 -9.53
N PHE A 156 7.07 -5.90 -9.67
CA PHE A 156 7.89 -7.12 -9.58
C PHE A 156 7.95 -7.76 -10.95
N LEU A 157 9.15 -8.15 -11.36
CA LEU A 157 9.40 -8.95 -12.55
C LEU A 157 10.07 -10.25 -12.10
N ARG A 158 9.37 -11.37 -12.24
CA ARG A 158 9.86 -12.70 -11.89
C ARG A 158 10.36 -13.41 -13.13
N HIS A 159 11.64 -13.75 -13.14
CA HIS A 159 12.28 -14.52 -14.19
C HIS A 159 12.75 -15.87 -13.65
N GLY A 160 12.40 -16.96 -14.35
CA GLY A 160 12.70 -18.33 -13.93
C GLY A 160 11.62 -18.96 -13.05
N ASN A 161 11.95 -20.08 -12.41
CA ASN A 161 11.05 -20.81 -11.52
C ASN A 161 11.28 -20.39 -10.07
N LEU A 162 10.54 -19.37 -9.61
CA LEU A 162 10.69 -18.83 -8.27
C LEU A 162 9.65 -19.41 -7.31
N SER A 163 10.08 -19.67 -6.09
CA SER A 163 9.21 -20.11 -5.00
C SER A 163 9.51 -19.31 -3.75
N ALA A 164 8.51 -19.18 -2.86
CA ALA A 164 8.75 -18.68 -1.52
C ALA A 164 7.81 -19.32 -0.51
N GLN A 165 8.30 -19.50 0.72
CA GLN A 165 7.54 -20.01 1.85
C GLN A 165 7.66 -19.02 3.01
N ALA A 166 6.60 -18.96 3.82
CA ALA A 166 6.52 -18.09 4.98
C ALA A 166 6.53 -18.91 6.27
N ALA A 167 7.21 -18.41 7.29
CA ALA A 167 7.04 -18.85 8.66
C ALA A 167 6.80 -17.63 9.55
N ILE A 168 5.98 -17.78 10.59
CA ILE A 168 5.68 -16.70 11.54
C ILE A 168 5.88 -17.19 12.97
N ARG A 169 6.38 -16.30 13.82
CA ARG A 169 6.55 -16.55 15.26
C ARG A 169 6.15 -15.28 16.03
N PRO A 170 5.08 -15.31 16.84
CA PRO A 170 4.84 -14.26 17.83
C PRO A 170 6.03 -14.19 18.79
N ILE A 171 6.62 -13.01 18.97
CA ILE A 171 7.80 -12.79 19.81
C ILE A 171 7.58 -11.79 20.94
N GLY A 172 6.46 -11.06 20.93
CA GLY A 172 6.12 -10.12 21.99
C GLY A 172 4.65 -9.71 21.93
N ILE A 173 4.07 -9.42 23.08
CA ILE A 173 2.69 -8.98 23.22
C ILE A 173 2.69 -7.78 24.17
N ASP A 174 2.04 -6.70 23.78
CA ASP A 174 1.85 -5.52 24.61
C ASP A 174 0.44 -4.95 24.46
N ALA A 175 0.16 -3.79 25.06
CA ALA A 175 -1.15 -3.15 24.99
C ALA A 175 -1.54 -2.71 23.56
N ASN A 176 -0.58 -2.53 22.66
CA ASN A 176 -0.81 -2.08 21.28
C ASN A 176 -1.08 -3.25 20.34
N GLY A 177 -0.52 -4.43 20.60
CA GLY A 177 -0.67 -5.56 19.70
C GLY A 177 0.30 -6.71 19.94
N VAL A 178 0.45 -7.53 18.90
CA VAL A 178 1.41 -8.64 18.89
C VAL A 178 2.51 -8.38 17.89
N THR A 179 3.73 -8.41 18.39
CA THR A 179 4.95 -8.38 17.58
C THR A 179 5.23 -9.78 17.05
N VAL A 180 5.26 -9.91 15.73
CA VAL A 180 5.44 -11.15 14.99
C VAL A 180 6.75 -11.07 14.20
N GLU A 181 7.67 -11.99 14.47
CA GLU A 181 8.79 -12.26 13.59
C GLU A 181 8.27 -13.08 12.41
N MET A 182 8.55 -12.60 11.20
CA MET A 182 8.22 -13.32 9.98
C MET A 182 9.50 -13.71 9.24
N ARG A 183 9.57 -14.94 8.76
CA ARG A 183 10.67 -15.48 7.95
C ARG A 183 10.20 -15.88 6.58
N ARG A 184 11.06 -15.69 5.60
CA ARG A 184 10.87 -16.03 4.20
C ARG A 184 12.01 -16.92 3.72
N GLU A 185 11.65 -18.06 3.15
CA GLU A 185 12.58 -18.93 2.45
C GLU A 185 12.28 -18.91 0.95
N GLY A 186 13.30 -19.06 0.10
CA GLY A 186 13.17 -19.08 -1.37
C GLY A 186 13.63 -17.80 -2.07
N THR A 187 13.21 -17.62 -3.32
CA THR A 187 13.75 -16.62 -4.27
C THR A 187 12.74 -15.56 -4.71
N ALA A 188 11.48 -15.66 -4.28
CA ALA A 188 10.44 -14.65 -4.53
C ALA A 188 10.05 -13.89 -3.26
N SER A 189 9.50 -12.68 -3.42
CA SER A 189 8.80 -11.97 -2.34
C SER A 189 7.50 -12.67 -1.97
N ILE A 190 7.12 -12.57 -0.69
CA ILE A 190 5.82 -13.03 -0.17
C ILE A 190 4.97 -11.85 0.27
N PHE A 191 3.65 -11.99 0.12
CA PHE A 191 2.67 -10.97 0.46
C PHE A 191 1.41 -11.60 1.02
N GLY A 192 0.78 -10.93 1.98
CA GLY A 192 -0.40 -11.45 2.62
C GLY A 192 -0.96 -10.51 3.67
N ASN A 193 -1.99 -11.00 4.35
CA ASN A 193 -2.62 -10.30 5.46
C ASN A 193 -2.36 -11.09 6.73
N LEU A 194 -1.96 -10.40 7.80
CA LEU A 194 -1.90 -10.98 9.13
C LEU A 194 -3.24 -10.76 9.83
N SER A 195 -3.76 -11.79 10.46
CA SER A 195 -4.95 -11.72 11.30
C SER A 195 -4.71 -12.45 12.61
N MET A 196 -5.25 -11.89 13.68
CA MET A 196 -5.18 -12.45 15.02
C MET A 196 -6.56 -12.92 15.45
N PHE A 197 -6.65 -14.15 15.93
CA PHE A 197 -7.88 -14.76 16.41
C PHE A 197 -7.71 -15.19 17.87
N TRP A 198 -8.55 -14.69 18.76
CA TRP A 198 -8.57 -15.02 20.17
C TRP A 198 -9.67 -16.05 20.45
N GLY A 199 -9.33 -17.17 21.08
CA GLY A 199 -10.32 -18.21 21.36
C GLY A 199 -9.75 -19.47 22.01
N GLN A 200 -10.57 -20.52 22.01
CA GLN A 200 -10.20 -21.84 22.53
C GLN A 200 -9.48 -22.68 21.48
N PRO A 201 -8.55 -23.57 21.88
CA PRO A 201 -7.89 -24.45 20.93
C PRO A 201 -8.91 -25.32 20.16
N GLY A 202 -8.78 -25.38 18.83
CA GLY A 202 -9.62 -26.22 17.97
C GLY A 202 -10.90 -25.57 17.41
N ARG A 203 -11.12 -24.27 17.63
CA ARG A 203 -12.13 -23.46 16.92
C ARG A 203 -11.46 -22.24 16.31
N ASP A 204 -11.93 -21.77 15.15
CA ASP A 204 -11.58 -20.45 14.67
C ASP A 204 -12.16 -19.43 15.68
N GLY A 205 -11.27 -18.80 16.44
CA GLY A 205 -11.62 -17.84 17.48
C GLY A 205 -12.21 -16.54 16.93
N LEU A 206 -12.45 -15.58 17.82
CA LEU A 206 -12.89 -14.25 17.45
C LEU A 206 -11.71 -13.46 16.88
N GLN A 207 -11.87 -12.82 15.71
CA GLN A 207 -10.83 -11.94 15.18
C GLN A 207 -10.69 -10.70 16.08
N VAL A 208 -9.48 -10.44 16.56
CA VAL A 208 -9.16 -9.36 17.51
C VAL A 208 -8.05 -8.44 17.01
N GLY A 209 -7.60 -8.62 15.78
CA GLY A 209 -6.62 -7.74 15.15
C GLY A 209 -6.32 -8.16 13.73
N ARG A 210 -5.89 -7.19 12.92
CA ARG A 210 -5.58 -7.40 11.51
C ARG A 210 -4.56 -6.39 11.03
N LEU A 211 -3.68 -6.84 10.14
CA LEU A 211 -2.76 -5.99 9.40
C LEU A 211 -2.71 -6.47 7.94
N ASP A 212 -3.22 -5.63 7.04
CA ASP A 212 -3.28 -5.93 5.62
C ASP A 212 -1.98 -5.58 4.88
N SER A 213 -1.76 -6.23 3.72
CA SER A 213 -0.66 -5.91 2.80
C SER A 213 0.74 -6.02 3.40
N VAL A 214 0.95 -7.03 4.24
CA VAL A 214 2.24 -7.34 4.85
C VAL A 214 3.09 -8.16 3.88
N ALA A 215 4.31 -7.68 3.61
CA ALA A 215 5.22 -8.29 2.64
C ALA A 215 6.60 -8.57 3.22
N ILE A 216 7.27 -9.61 2.74
CA ILE A 216 8.72 -9.79 2.94
C ILE A 216 9.35 -9.85 1.56
N TYR A 217 10.15 -8.85 1.23
CA TYR A 217 10.75 -8.76 -0.09
C TYR A 217 11.90 -9.75 -0.27
N ALA A 218 12.17 -10.16 -1.51
CA ALA A 218 13.22 -11.13 -1.84
C ALA A 218 14.62 -10.73 -1.32
N ASN A 219 14.83 -9.42 -1.07
CA ASN A 219 16.06 -8.90 -0.49
C ASN A 219 16.20 -9.14 1.03
N LEU A 220 15.18 -9.66 1.69
CA LEU A 220 15.15 -10.00 3.11
C LEU A 220 14.79 -11.47 3.28
N THR A 221 15.31 -12.09 4.34
CA THR A 221 14.89 -13.42 4.81
C THR A 221 14.04 -13.32 6.07
N GLN A 222 14.05 -12.18 6.76
CA GLN A 222 13.31 -11.95 7.99
C GLN A 222 12.89 -10.48 8.11
N ARG A 223 11.74 -10.23 8.75
CA ARG A 223 11.33 -8.91 9.25
C ARG A 223 10.44 -9.06 10.48
N THR A 224 10.26 -7.97 11.21
CA THR A 224 9.35 -7.91 12.35
C THR A 224 8.18 -6.98 12.03
N VAL A 225 6.97 -7.34 12.47
CA VAL A 225 5.77 -6.52 12.32
C VAL A 225 4.91 -6.58 13.58
N THR A 226 4.24 -5.47 13.90
CA THR A 226 3.27 -5.43 15.00
C THR A 226 1.88 -5.44 14.41
N VAL A 227 1.11 -6.48 14.73
CA VAL A 227 -0.31 -6.56 14.37
C VAL A 227 -1.10 -5.89 15.50
N PRO A 228 -1.82 -4.78 15.24
CA PRO A 228 -2.52 -4.07 16.28
C PRO A 228 -3.72 -4.87 16.79
N PHE A 229 -4.03 -4.73 18.07
CA PHE A 229 -5.33 -5.15 18.58
C PHE A 229 -6.42 -4.20 18.05
N ASP A 230 -7.47 -4.79 17.48
CA ASP A 230 -8.66 -4.11 16.99
C ASP A 230 -9.90 -5.00 17.21
N PRO A 231 -10.27 -5.29 18.47
CA PRO A 231 -11.42 -6.12 18.78
C PRO A 231 -12.72 -5.34 18.55
N ALA A 232 -13.79 -6.04 18.15
CA ALA A 232 -15.12 -5.45 18.02
C ALA A 232 -15.60 -4.83 19.35
N SER A 233 -16.47 -3.83 19.28
CA SER A 233 -16.98 -3.14 20.47
C SER A 233 -17.60 -4.13 21.48
N GLY A 234 -17.18 -4.02 22.75
CA GLY A 234 -17.63 -4.90 23.83
C GLY A 234 -16.83 -6.20 23.99
N VAL A 235 -15.80 -6.41 23.16
CA VAL A 235 -14.87 -7.55 23.27
C VAL A 235 -13.64 -7.11 24.05
N THR A 236 -13.40 -7.76 25.19
CA THR A 236 -12.17 -7.60 25.96
C THR A 236 -11.29 -8.82 25.71
N VAL A 237 -10.11 -8.59 25.13
CA VAL A 237 -9.10 -9.64 24.97
C VAL A 237 -8.46 -9.90 26.33
N GLY A 238 -8.62 -11.11 26.85
CA GLY A 238 -8.00 -11.55 28.10
C GLY A 238 -7.13 -12.80 27.91
N ALA A 239 -6.78 -13.46 29.01
CA ALA A 239 -6.02 -14.70 28.99
C ALA A 239 -6.68 -15.75 28.08
N GLY A 240 -5.87 -16.46 27.29
CA GLY A 240 -6.38 -17.39 26.30
C GLY A 240 -5.36 -17.77 25.22
N LEU A 241 -5.81 -18.45 24.17
CA LEU A 241 -4.99 -18.68 22.99
C LEU A 241 -5.24 -17.60 21.95
N LEU A 242 -4.14 -17.11 21.39
CA LEU A 242 -4.14 -16.21 20.27
C LEU A 242 -3.46 -16.90 19.09
N MET A 243 -4.23 -17.11 18.02
CA MET A 243 -3.75 -17.63 16.76
C MET A 243 -3.43 -16.47 15.84
N VAL A 244 -2.20 -16.42 15.35
CA VAL A 244 -1.78 -15.50 14.29
C VAL A 244 -1.74 -16.28 12.98
N ARG A 245 -2.43 -15.77 11.97
CA ARG A 245 -2.52 -16.39 10.64
C ARG A 245 -2.06 -15.40 9.58
N TYR A 246 -1.20 -15.86 8.68
CA TYR A 246 -0.76 -15.13 7.50
C TYR A 246 -1.39 -15.77 6.26
N THR A 247 -2.19 -15.00 5.52
CA THR A 247 -2.94 -15.52 4.36
C THR A 247 -2.62 -14.76 3.09
N ASP A 248 -2.65 -15.46 1.96
CA ASP A 248 -2.62 -14.86 0.64
C ASP A 248 -3.88 -13.98 0.44
N PRO A 249 -3.77 -12.75 -0.07
CA PRO A 249 -4.88 -11.81 -0.11
C PRO A 249 -5.90 -12.12 -1.22
N ASP A 250 -5.48 -12.86 -2.25
CA ASP A 250 -6.30 -13.14 -3.43
C ASP A 250 -7.04 -14.48 -3.29
N SER A 251 -6.35 -15.51 -2.79
CA SER A 251 -6.87 -16.87 -2.63
C SER A 251 -7.35 -17.21 -1.21
N ASN A 252 -7.01 -16.38 -0.21
CA ASN A 252 -7.16 -16.69 1.22
C ASN A 252 -6.43 -17.96 1.68
N ALA A 253 -5.50 -18.49 0.88
CA ALA A 253 -4.68 -19.63 1.27
C ALA A 253 -3.84 -19.28 2.51
N VAL A 254 -3.77 -20.20 3.47
CA VAL A 254 -2.92 -20.04 4.66
C VAL A 254 -1.47 -20.23 4.25
N LEU A 255 -0.69 -19.16 4.36
CA LEU A 255 0.74 -19.15 4.07
C LEU A 255 1.57 -19.56 5.29
N ALA A 256 1.14 -19.16 6.48
CA ALA A 256 1.72 -19.56 7.76
C ALA A 256 0.71 -19.36 8.90
N GLU A 257 0.84 -20.14 9.95
CA GLU A 257 0.02 -20.02 11.17
C GLU A 257 0.86 -20.32 12.40
N SER A 258 0.60 -19.62 13.50
CA SER A 258 1.25 -19.85 14.78
C SER A 258 0.31 -19.48 15.93
N THR A 259 0.47 -20.12 17.08
CA THR A 259 -0.34 -19.85 18.28
C THR A 259 0.56 -19.42 19.43
N VAL A 260 0.10 -18.44 20.21
CA VAL A 260 0.72 -17.97 21.44
C VAL A 260 -0.31 -17.89 22.56
N ARG A 261 0.11 -18.11 23.80
CA ARG A 261 -0.74 -17.91 24.98
C ARG A 261 -0.69 -16.45 25.41
N LEU A 262 -1.86 -15.87 25.66
CA LEU A 262 -2.04 -14.64 26.40
C LEU A 262 -2.18 -15.01 27.88
N GLU A 263 -1.30 -14.44 28.71
CA GLU A 263 -1.31 -14.61 30.17
C GLU A 263 -2.18 -13.55 30.86
#